data_AF-A0A3Q0R8Q1-F1
#
_entry.id   AF-A0A3Q0R8Q1-F1
#
_cell.length_a   1.000
_cell.length_b   1.000
_cell.length_c   1.000
_cell.angle_alpha   90.00
_cell.angle_beta   90.00
_cell.angle_gamma   90.00
#
_symmetry.space_group_name_H-M   'P 1'
#
loop_
_entity.id
_entity.type
_entity.pdbx_description
1 polymer ?
#
loop_
_entity_poly.entity_id
_entity_poly.type
_entity_poly.pdbx_seq_one_letter_code
_entity_poly.pdbx_strand_id
1 'polypeptide(L)' 'MESQVRQNYHTDCEAAIKKLGDHITNLTRMDAHNNKMAEYLFDKHTLDGKS' A
#
# COMPACT_ATOMS: atom_id res chain seq x y z
N MET A 1 24.05 24.44 2.21
CA MET A 1 23.46 23.30 2.95
C MET A 1 22.15 22.98 2.23
N GLU A 2 22.20 22.06 1.27
CA GLU A 2 21.00 21.65 0.53
C GLU A 2 20.02 21.02 1.53
N SER A 3 18.77 21.49 1.52
CA SER A 3 17.77 21.06 2.51
C SER A 3 17.45 19.58 2.32
N GLN A 4 17.76 18.75 3.33
CA GLN A 4 17.41 17.32 3.40
C GLN A 4 15.92 17.06 3.13
N VAL A 5 15.09 18.07 3.39
CA VAL A 5 13.65 18.06 3.12
C VAL A 5 13.36 17.78 1.64
N ARG A 6 14.13 18.32 0.69
CA ARG A 6 13.89 18.09 -0.75
C ARG A 6 14.35 16.71 -1.23
N GLN A 7 15.31 16.09 -0.57
CA GLN A 7 15.84 14.78 -0.98
C GLN A 7 14.94 13.62 -0.53
N ASN A 8 14.28 13.73 0.63
CA ASN A 8 13.46 12.65 1.17
C ASN A 8 12.06 12.54 0.55
N TYR A 9 11.49 13.64 0.02
CA TYR A 9 10.17 13.58 -0.62
C TYR A 9 10.11 12.59 -1.78
N HIS A 10 11.20 12.43 -2.54
CA HIS A 10 11.22 11.50 -3.67
C HIS A 10 11.20 10.04 -3.20
N THR A 11 12.08 9.68 -2.28
CA THR A 11 12.20 8.32 -1.73
C THR A 11 10.92 7.90 -1.00
N ASP A 12 10.35 8.79 -0.20
CA ASP A 12 9.10 8.52 0.52
C ASP A 12 7.93 8.36 -0.45
N CYS A 13 7.91 9.14 -1.53
CA CYS A 13 6.90 9.02 -2.59
C CYS A 13 7.04 7.70 -3.36
N GLU A 14 8.26 7.31 -3.74
CA GLU A 14 8.54 6.02 -4.38
C GLU A 14 8.12 4.84 -3.49
N ALA A 15 8.43 4.90 -2.19
CA ALA A 15 8.03 3.89 -1.22
C ALA A 15 6.50 3.83 -1.07
N ALA A 16 5.81 4.97 -1.04
CA ALA A 16 4.37 5.05 -0.97
C ALA A 16 3.71 4.46 -2.24
N ILE A 17 4.20 4.83 -3.43
CA ILE A 17 3.70 4.28 -4.71
C ILE A 17 3.89 2.77 -4.76
N LYS A 18 5.07 2.27 -4.37
CA LYS A 18 5.34 0.83 -4.32
C LYS A 18 4.37 0.11 -3.38
N LYS A 19 4.17 0.64 -2.18
CA LYS A 19 3.23 0.08 -1.20
C LYS A 19 1.80 0.03 -1.73
N LEU A 20 1.35 1.07 -2.42
CA LEU A 20 0.03 1.09 -3.07
C LEU A 20 -0.06 0.06 -4.21
N GLY A 21 0.99 -0.07 -5.03
CA GLY A 21 1.06 -1.09 -6.08
C GLY A 21 0.99 -2.51 -5.53
N ASP A 22 1.68 -2.78 -4.41
CA ASP A 22 1.62 -4.07 -3.73
C ASP A 22 0.21 -4.36 -3.19
N HIS A 23 -0.48 -3.35 -2.65
CA HIS A 23 -1.87 -3.46 -2.18
C HIS A 23 -2.83 -3.81 -3.32
N ILE A 24 -2.75 -3.10 -4.46
CA ILE A 24 -3.56 -3.40 -5.64
C ILE A 24 -3.31 -4.83 -6.12
N THR A 25 -2.04 -5.22 -6.24
CA THR A 25 -1.67 -6.56 -6.72
C THR A 25 -2.23 -7.66 -5.81
N ASN A 26 -2.19 -7.48 -4.50
CA ASN A 26 -2.72 -8.45 -3.54
C ASN A 26 -4.25 -8.56 -3.65
N LEU A 27 -4.96 -7.44 -3.74
CA LEU A 27 -6.42 -7.44 -3.94
C LEU A 27 -6.82 -8.11 -5.26
N THR A 28 -6.10 -7.84 -6.35
CA THR A 28 -6.33 -8.51 -7.64
C THR A 28 -6.12 -10.03 -7.54
N ARG A 29 -5.04 -10.49 -6.89
CA ARG A 29 -4.76 -11.93 -6.71
C ARG A 29 -5.81 -12.65 -5.88
N MET A 30 -6.46 -11.95 -4.96
CA MET A 30 -7.54 -12.49 -4.13
C MET A 30 -8.92 -12.43 -4.82
N ASP A 31 -8.98 -11.96 -6.07
CA ASP A 31 -10.21 -11.74 -6.84
C ASP A 31 -11.22 -10.83 -6.12
N ALA A 32 -10.73 -9.74 -5.52
CA ALA A 32 -11.55 -8.83 -4.74
C ALA A 32 -12.73 -8.22 -5.51
N HIS A 33 -12.65 -8.18 -6.84
CA HIS A 33 -13.76 -7.74 -7.70
C HIS A 33 -15.01 -8.64 -7.54
N ASN A 34 -14.82 -9.95 -7.42
CA ASN A 34 -15.92 -10.92 -7.35
C ASN A 34 -16.09 -11.49 -5.94
N ASN A 35 -15.10 -11.35 -5.07
CA ASN A 35 -15.08 -11.91 -3.73
C ASN A 35 -14.95 -10.82 -2.67
N LYS A 36 -16.08 -10.37 -2.11
CA LYS A 36 -16.08 -9.36 -1.02
C LYS A 36 -15.34 -9.80 0.25
N MET A 37 -15.17 -11.11 0.48
CA MET A 37 -14.36 -11.58 1.61
C MET A 37 -12.87 -11.27 1.41
N ALA A 38 -12.42 -11.09 0.16
CA ALA A 38 -11.04 -10.71 -0.11
C ALA A 38 -10.71 -9.33 0.46
N GLU A 39 -11.60 -8.35 0.31
CA GLU A 39 -11.43 -7.01 0.89
C GLU A 39 -11.41 -7.07 2.42
N TYR A 40 -12.32 -7.84 3.03
CA TYR A 40 -12.36 -8.03 4.49
C TYR A 40 -11.06 -8.65 5.03
N LEU A 41 -10.56 -9.71 4.39
CA LEU A 41 -9.30 -10.35 4.78
C LEU A 41 -8.10 -9.42 4.55
N PHE A 42 -8.11 -8.67 3.46
CA PHE A 42 -7.07 -7.68 3.17
C PHE A 42 -7.02 -6.60 4.25
N ASP A 43 -8.18 -6.06 4.65
CA ASP A 43 -8.31 -5.10 5.75
C ASP A 43 -7.72 -5.69 7.05
N LYS A 44 -8.21 -6.86 7.46
CA LYS A 44 -7.81 -7.51 8.73
C LYS A 44 -6.36 -7.94 8.82
N HIS A 45 -5.76 -8.36 7.73
CA HIS A 45 -4.40 -8.90 7.76
C HIS A 45 -3.32 -7.96 7.21
N THR A 46 -3.69 -6.95 6.41
CA THR A 46 -2.73 -6.04 5.77
C THR A 46 -2.81 -4.61 6.31
N LEU A 47 -4.00 -4.16 6.73
CA LEU A 47 -4.25 -2.79 7.18
C LEU A 47 -4.39 -2.67 8.71
N ASP A 48 -5.00 -3.66 9.38
CA ASP A 48 -5.31 -3.63 10.82
C ASP A 48 -4.07 -3.44 11.73
N GLY A 49 -2.88 -3.86 11.27
CA GLY A 49 -1.61 -3.67 11.99
C GLY A 49 -0.97 -2.29 11.88
N LYS A 50 -1.66 -1.29 11.31
CA LYS A 50 -1.14 0.08 11.11
C LYS A 50 -1.90 1.17 11.87
N SER A 51 -2.73 0.81 12.85
CA SER A 51 -3.39 1.75 13.77
C SER A 51 -2.50 2.12 14.95
#